data_AF-A0A2N9M4F5-F1
#
_entry.id   AF-A0A2N9M4F5-F1
#
_cell.length_a   1.000
_cell.length_b   1.000
_cell.length_c   1.000
_cell.angle_alpha   90.00
_cell.angle_beta   90.00
_cell.angle_gamma   90.00
#
_symmetry.space_group_name_H-M   'P 1'
#
loop_
_entity.id
_entity.type
_entity.pdbx_description
1 polymer ?
#
loop_
_entity_poly.entity_id
_entity_poly.type
_entity_poly.pdbx_seq_one_letter_code
_entity_poly.pdbx_strand_id
1 'polypeptide(L)'
;MSDRGFLFLFSVLMILGGLGTAVWLFISGQAGTVDGLFLVLTALLVAAVFVLYVAFMIGREMEAAAPAAKPAKAAAPAAKAPAPVAQS
;
A
#
# COMPACT_ATOMS: atom_id res chain seq x y z
N MET A 1 10.06 20.80 -1.46
CA MET A 1 9.20 19.65 -1.12
C MET A 1 9.75 18.44 -1.86
N SER A 2 9.98 17.29 -1.22
CA SER A 2 10.32 16.08 -1.99
C SER A 2 9.09 15.69 -2.81
N ASP A 3 9.26 15.25 -4.05
CA ASP A 3 8.16 14.92 -4.98
C ASP A 3 7.09 14.01 -4.33
N ARG A 4 7.52 13.14 -3.41
CA ARG A 4 6.66 12.24 -2.62
C ARG A 4 5.65 12.97 -1.75
N GLY A 5 6.04 14.08 -1.11
CA GLY A 5 5.14 14.87 -0.28
C GLY A 5 4.04 15.55 -1.09
N PHE A 6 4.36 16.01 -2.30
CA PHE A 6 3.37 16.56 -3.22
C PHE A 6 2.39 15.48 -3.71
N LEU A 7 2.91 14.30 -4.08
CA LEU A 7 2.08 13.16 -4.50
C LEU A 7 1.14 12.71 -3.38
N PHE A 8 1.59 12.69 -2.12
CA PHE A 8 0.74 12.38 -0.97
C PHE A 8 -0.40 13.39 -0.82
N LEU A 9 -0.08 14.70 -0.82
CA LEU A 9 -1.09 15.75 -0.70
C LEU A 9 -2.10 15.69 -1.85
N PHE A 10 -1.62 15.52 -3.08
CA PHE A 10 -2.48 15.35 -4.26
C PHE A 10 -3.40 14.12 -4.10
N SER A 11 -2.87 13.02 -3.58
CA SER A 11 -3.66 11.81 -3.33
C SER A 11 -4.78 12.06 -2.32
N VAL A 12 -4.51 12.79 -1.24
CA VAL A 12 -5.53 13.19 -0.26
C VAL A 12 -6.62 14.03 -0.92
N LEU A 13 -6.25 15.01 -1.76
CA LEU A 13 -7.22 15.83 -2.49
C LEU A 13 -8.09 14.99 -3.43
N MET A 14 -7.49 14.02 -4.13
CA MET A 14 -8.24 13.13 -5.02
C MET A 14 -9.22 12.23 -4.27
N ILE A 15 -8.86 11.73 -3.08
CA ILE A 15 -9.77 10.96 -2.22
C ILE A 15 -10.96 11.84 -1.79
N LEU A 16 -10.67 13.04 -1.29
CA LEU A 16 -11.72 13.98 -0.87
C LEU A 16 -12.61 14.40 -2.04
N GLY A 17 -12.02 14.65 -3.21
CA GLY A 17 -12.74 14.98 -4.44
C GLY A 17 -13.65 13.84 -4.91
N GLY A 18 -13.17 12.59 -4.89
CA GLY A 18 -13.96 11.42 -5.26
C GLY A 18 -15.13 11.19 -4.29
N LEU A 19 -14.87 11.22 -2.99
CA LEU A 19 -15.92 11.07 -1.96
C LEU A 19 -16.93 12.23 -2.00
N GLY A 20 -16.45 13.47 -2.13
CA GLY A 20 -17.29 14.65 -2.24
C GLY A 20 -18.19 14.60 -3.48
N THR A 21 -17.66 14.16 -4.61
CA THR A 21 -18.43 13.95 -5.84
C THR A 21 -19.49 12.88 -5.65
N ALA A 22 -19.16 11.75 -5.04
CA ALA A 22 -20.13 10.69 -4.76
C ALA A 22 -21.27 11.21 -3.87
N VAL A 23 -20.96 11.89 -2.76
CA VAL A 23 -21.96 12.50 -1.86
C VAL A 23 -22.84 13.50 -2.61
N TRP A 24 -22.26 14.36 -3.43
CA TRP A 24 -23.00 15.32 -4.25
C TRP A 24 -23.98 14.64 -5.23
N LEU A 25 -23.55 13.56 -5.89
CA LEU A 25 -24.38 12.78 -6.81
C LEU A 25 -25.57 12.11 -6.09
N PHE A 26 -25.40 11.71 -4.83
CA PHE A 26 -26.52 11.23 -4.00
C PHE A 26 -27.49 12.34 -3.62
N ILE A 27 -26.97 13.48 -3.14
CA ILE A 27 -27.81 14.63 -2.72
C ILE A 27 -28.61 15.19 -3.89
N SER A 28 -28.01 15.25 -5.09
CA SER A 28 -28.67 15.74 -6.31
C SER A 28 -29.62 14.73 -6.96
N GLY A 29 -29.73 13.51 -6.43
CA GLY A 29 -30.57 12.44 -6.99
C GLY A 29 -30.02 11.79 -8.28
N GLN A 30 -28.87 12.26 -8.79
CA GLN A 30 -28.24 11.74 -10.01
C GLN A 30 -27.81 10.28 -9.86
N ALA A 31 -27.46 9.84 -8.66
CA ALA A 31 -27.09 8.45 -8.36
C ALA A 31 -28.20 7.42 -8.70
N GLY A 32 -29.46 7.85 -8.86
CA GLY A 32 -30.56 6.98 -9.30
C GLY A 32 -30.65 6.76 -10.81
N THR A 33 -29.84 7.48 -11.60
CA THR A 33 -29.74 7.31 -13.06
C THR A 33 -28.58 6.39 -13.41
N VAL A 34 -28.61 5.78 -14.60
CA VAL A 34 -27.52 4.88 -15.05
C VAL A 34 -26.19 5.63 -15.16
N ASP A 35 -26.20 6.81 -15.78
CA ASP A 35 -25.00 7.63 -15.97
C ASP A 35 -24.47 8.16 -14.62
N GLY A 36 -25.36 8.61 -13.75
CA GLY A 36 -24.97 9.07 -12.42
C GLY A 36 -24.45 7.95 -11.53
N LEU A 37 -25.03 6.73 -11.60
CA LEU A 37 -24.51 5.56 -10.90
C LEU A 37 -23.11 5.19 -11.42
N PHE A 38 -22.90 5.22 -12.74
CA PHE A 38 -21.58 5.00 -13.34
C PHE A 38 -20.56 6.03 -12.85
N LEU A 39 -20.96 7.31 -12.75
CA LEU A 39 -20.10 8.37 -12.20
C LEU A 39 -19.81 8.17 -10.72
N VAL A 40 -20.78 7.74 -9.91
CA VAL A 40 -20.55 7.39 -8.50
C VAL A 40 -19.51 6.28 -8.39
N LEU A 41 -19.69 5.18 -9.13
CA LEU A 41 -18.76 4.05 -9.11
C LEU A 41 -17.36 4.47 -9.58
N THR A 42 -17.28 5.30 -10.62
CA THR A 42 -16.01 5.84 -11.11
C THR A 42 -15.33 6.73 -10.07
N ALA A 43 -16.06 7.63 -9.42
CA ALA A 43 -15.54 8.51 -8.38
C ALA A 43 -15.03 7.71 -7.18
N LEU A 44 -15.77 6.68 -6.77
CA LEU A 44 -15.36 5.77 -5.70
C LEU A 44 -14.14 4.91 -6.10
N LEU A 45 -14.08 4.43 -7.33
CA LEU A 45 -12.93 3.68 -7.84
C LEU A 45 -11.66 4.55 -7.84
N VAL A 46 -11.75 5.79 -8.32
CA VAL A 46 -10.64 6.75 -8.28
C VAL A 46 -10.19 6.97 -6.83
N ALA A 47 -11.12 7.24 -5.91
CA ALA A 47 -10.79 7.39 -4.49
C ALA A 47 -10.11 6.14 -3.93
N ALA A 48 -10.61 4.94 -4.25
CA ALA A 48 -10.05 3.67 -3.80
C ALA A 48 -8.61 3.46 -4.29
N VAL A 49 -8.31 3.80 -5.56
CA VAL A 49 -6.95 3.73 -6.12
C VAL A 49 -5.98 4.63 -5.35
N PHE A 50 -6.39 5.86 -5.01
CA PHE A 50 -5.55 6.77 -4.22
C PHE A 50 -5.40 6.32 -2.76
N VAL A 51 -6.44 5.74 -2.15
CA VAL A 51 -6.33 5.13 -0.81
C VAL A 51 -5.29 4.01 -0.82
N LEU A 52 -5.33 3.12 -1.83
CA LEU A 52 -4.35 2.05 -1.99
C LEU A 52 -2.93 2.60 -2.17
N TYR A 53 -2.76 3.64 -2.99
CA TYR A 53 -1.47 4.30 -3.18
C TYR A 53 -0.93 4.90 -1.87
N VAL A 54 -1.77 5.59 -1.11
CA VAL A 54 -1.38 6.15 0.20
C VAL A 54 -1.02 5.05 1.19
N ALA A 55 -1.81 3.97 1.27
CA ALA A 55 -1.51 2.83 2.14
C ALA A 55 -0.17 2.19 1.79
N PHE A 56 0.12 2.01 0.50
CA PHE A 56 1.41 1.53 0.01
C PHE A 56 2.56 2.47 0.37
N MET A 57 2.39 3.78 0.17
CA MET A 57 3.42 4.78 0.49
C MET A 57 3.73 4.79 1.98
N ILE A 58 2.70 4.77 2.84
CA ILE A 58 2.86 4.72 4.30
C ILE A 58 3.56 3.42 4.71
N GLY A 59 3.13 2.27 4.17
CA GLY A 59 3.76 0.98 4.46
C GLY A 59 5.25 0.96 4.14
N ARG A 60 5.65 1.55 3.00
CA ARG A 60 7.07 1.66 2.63
C ARG A 60 7.87 2.56 3.55
N GLU A 61 7.31 3.69 3.97
CA GLU A 61 8.00 4.60 4.90
C GLU A 61 8.09 3.96 6.30
N MET A 62 7.09 3.18 6.73
CA MET A 62 7.15 2.38 7.96
C MET A 62 8.21 1.29 7.90
N GLU A 63 8.36 0.60 6.77
CA GLU A 63 9.42 -0.40 6.56
C GLU A 63 10.81 0.24 6.57
N ALA A 64 10.97 1.41 5.92
CA ALA A 64 12.22 2.17 5.95
C ALA A 64 12.56 2.71 7.35
N ALA A 65 11.55 3.01 8.16
CA ALA A 65 11.71 3.44 9.55
C ALA A 65 11.89 2.27 10.53
N ALA A 66 11.58 1.03 10.12
CA ALA A 66 11.79 -0.14 10.97
C ALA A 66 13.30 -0.36 11.16
N PRO A 67 13.78 -0.48 12.42
CA PRO A 67 15.19 -0.80 12.64
C PRO A 67 15.50 -2.13 11.98
N ALA A 68 16.58 -2.18 11.20
CA ALA A 68 17.03 -3.39 10.54
C ALA A 68 16.98 -4.55 11.53
N ALA A 69 16.12 -5.54 11.26
CA ALA A 69 16.14 -6.78 12.00
C ALA A 69 17.59 -7.28 11.92
N LYS A 70 18.25 -7.38 13.08
CA LYS A 70 19.61 -7.92 13.18
C LYS A 70 19.63 -9.20 12.35
N PRO A 71 20.60 -9.38 11.43
CA PRO A 71 20.67 -10.61 10.66
C PRO A 71 20.62 -11.76 11.66
N ALA A 72 19.66 -12.67 11.48
CA ALA A 72 19.57 -13.88 12.27
C ALA A 72 20.98 -14.47 12.28
N LYS A 73 21.59 -14.50 13.47
CA LYS A 73 22.95 -14.99 13.68
C LYS A 73 23.06 -16.30 12.90
N ALA A 74 23.92 -16.30 11.87
CA ALA A 74 24.17 -17.47 11.06
C ALA A 74 24.39 -18.64 12.01
N ALA A 75 23.56 -19.69 11.88
CA ALA A 75 23.77 -20.92 12.61
C ALA A 75 25.22 -21.34 12.36
N ALA A 76 25.96 -21.54 13.46
CA ALA A 76 27.36 -21.91 13.40
C ALA A 76 27.53 -23.12 12.45
N PRO A 77 28.59 -23.15 11.62
CA PRO A 77 28.82 -24.29 10.74
C PRO A 77 28.93 -25.53 11.62
N ALA A 78 28.07 -26.53 11.33
CA ALA A 78 28.13 -27.82 12.00
C ALA A 78 29.56 -28.35 11.86
N ALA A 79 30.17 -28.66 13.01
CA ALA A 79 31.49 -29.24 13.07
C ALA A 79 31.52 -30.49 12.18
N LYS A 80 32.50 -30.55 11.26
CA LYS A 80 32.79 -31.75 10.47
C LYS A 80 33.00 -32.92 11.43
N ALA A 81 32.11 -33.91 11.38
CA ALA A 81 32.38 -35.20 11.99
C ALA A 81 33.61 -35.82 11.29
N PRO A 82 34.59 -36.35 12.04
CA PRO A 82 35.75 -37.00 11.43
C PRO A 82 35.33 -38.30 10.72
N ALA A 83 35.96 -38.54 9.57
CA ALA A 83 35.70 -39.69 8.71
C ALA A 83 36.01 -41.03 9.42
N PRO A 84 35.15 -42.06 9.30
CA PRO A 84 35.53 -43.40 9.69
C PRO A 84 36.47 -43.98 8.62
N VAL A 85 37.73 -44.19 9.02
CA VAL A 85 38.69 -45.03 8.32
C VAL A 85 38.18 -46.47 8.39
N ALA A 86 37.81 -47.04 7.24
CA ALA A 86 37.58 -48.47 7.12
C ALA A 86 38.93 -49.15 6.82
N GLN A 87 39.49 -49.85 7.82
CA GLN A 87 40.53 -50.85 7.65
C GLN A 87 39.93 -52.22 7.97
N SER A 88 39.96 -53.13 6.99
CA SER A 88 40.21 -54.59 7.08
C SER A 88 39.99 -55.21 5.71
#